data_AF-A0A921H305-F1
#
_entry.id   AF-A0A921H305-F1
#
_cell.length_a   1.000
_cell.length_b   1.000
_cell.length_c   1.000
_cell.angle_alpha   90.00
_cell.angle_beta   90.00
_cell.angle_gamma   90.00
#
_symmetry.space_group_name_H-M   'P 1'
#
loop_
_entity.id
_entity.type
_entity.pdbx_description
1 polymer ?
#
loop_
_entity_poly.entity_id
_entity_poly.type
_entity_poly.pdbx_seq_one_letter_code
_entity_poly.pdbx_strand_id
1 'polypeptide(L)'
;MEKTLMQQNPQWTGKSFKELADRTMMKNLLDKQTLPHIQILTGVRRCGKSSIFKLLMNDLLVSGVNAKSILNINLDAPVFIPLWDDVQRLRQVIENAEQLTGTKVQYLFLDEIQQVKNWEVFVKTIYDTQTFNKIYITGSNSNLLQNRFSSMLSGRYFANEIRPFSITESLATIGVNSPFDGYQAIPQVLRLTSAMIKNGTFPEIILRKMEDHTKAELLRSYFESIVQKDCIIYNSIREPHLFYKSVNYLLQNVGNRFSLQQLGKSLGSNENTMGSYINYLCNSYICSDIRNFSFSLKETKRSDHKCYCIDNGLMQANTSRFSPDSGKFFENLVYNELVNKGYQNISFDNGKGECDFLAQKDGDIHAFQVCYELTDNNRTREFRGFSVPQIPARTKTLITYNQKEQVDDIRVMPLWEWALEK
;
A
#
# COMPACT_ATOMS: atom_id res chain seq x y z
N MET A 1 31.17 -9.46 4.60
CA MET A 1 30.34 -9.00 3.46
C MET A 1 30.02 -10.14 2.51
N GLU A 2 31.01 -10.88 2.02
CA GLU A 2 30.83 -11.99 1.05
C GLU A 2 29.76 -13.02 1.45
N LYS A 3 29.82 -13.51 2.70
CA LYS A 3 28.81 -14.46 3.23
C LYS A 3 27.38 -13.89 3.13
N THR A 4 27.21 -12.60 3.38
CA THR A 4 25.90 -11.93 3.27
C THR A 4 25.46 -11.83 1.81
N LEU A 5 26.37 -11.49 0.89
CA LEU A 5 26.06 -11.44 -0.54
C LEU A 5 25.61 -12.81 -1.07
N MET A 6 26.31 -13.88 -0.69
CA MET A 6 25.91 -15.26 -1.04
C MET A 6 24.53 -15.65 -0.46
N GLN A 7 24.22 -15.21 0.76
CA GLN A 7 22.92 -15.45 1.39
C GLN A 7 21.77 -14.67 0.73
N GLN A 8 22.03 -13.42 0.32
CA GLN A 8 21.04 -12.56 -0.33
C GLN A 8 20.85 -12.90 -1.82
N ASN A 9 21.78 -13.67 -2.41
CA ASN A 9 21.79 -14.06 -3.82
C ASN A 9 21.85 -15.58 -4.01
N PRO A 10 20.86 -16.35 -3.49
CA PRO A 10 20.86 -17.81 -3.60
C PRO A 10 20.89 -18.31 -5.05
N GLN A 11 20.41 -17.51 -6.00
CA GLN A 11 20.43 -17.81 -7.44
C GLN A 11 21.83 -18.01 -8.00
N TRP A 12 22.88 -17.42 -7.41
CA TRP A 12 24.27 -17.64 -7.83
C TRP A 12 24.73 -19.10 -7.68
N THR A 13 24.03 -19.87 -6.84
CA THR A 13 24.26 -21.30 -6.59
C THR A 13 23.20 -22.20 -7.21
N GLY A 14 22.38 -21.67 -8.13
CA GLY A 14 21.33 -22.43 -8.83
C GLY A 14 20.02 -22.61 -8.04
N LYS A 15 19.84 -21.90 -6.92
CA LYS A 15 18.59 -21.94 -6.14
C LYS A 15 17.61 -20.88 -6.65
N SER A 16 16.43 -21.29 -7.08
CA SER A 16 15.33 -20.38 -7.39
C SER A 16 14.61 -19.92 -6.13
N PHE A 17 13.93 -18.78 -6.21
CA PHE A 17 13.00 -18.36 -5.15
C PHE A 17 11.68 -19.12 -5.30
N LYS A 18 11.26 -19.82 -4.25
CA LYS A 18 10.04 -20.65 -4.22
C LYS A 18 9.00 -20.05 -3.28
N GLU A 19 7.76 -20.57 -3.34
CA GLU A 19 6.65 -20.21 -2.45
C GLU A 19 6.30 -18.71 -2.48
N LEU A 20 6.31 -18.14 -3.69
CA LEU A 20 5.90 -16.76 -3.93
C LEU A 20 4.48 -16.78 -4.49
N ALA A 21 3.63 -15.89 -3.99
CA ALA A 21 2.31 -15.66 -4.56
C ALA A 21 2.41 -14.65 -5.71
N ASP A 22 1.64 -14.90 -6.77
CA ASP A 22 1.51 -13.98 -7.90
C ASP A 22 0.95 -12.63 -7.46
N ARG A 23 1.35 -11.58 -8.16
CA ARG A 23 0.90 -10.20 -7.91
C ARG A 23 0.33 -9.62 -9.19
N THR A 24 -0.84 -8.98 -9.11
CA THR A 24 -1.48 -8.36 -10.28
C THR A 24 -0.60 -7.29 -10.92
N MET A 25 0.21 -6.62 -10.10
CA MET A 25 1.16 -5.60 -10.56
C MET A 25 2.31 -6.16 -11.41
N MET A 26 2.60 -7.47 -11.36
CA MET A 26 3.70 -8.06 -12.14
C MET A 26 3.57 -7.75 -13.63
N LYS A 27 2.36 -7.82 -14.19
CA LYS A 27 2.13 -7.49 -15.60
C LYS A 27 2.68 -6.11 -15.96
N ASN A 28 2.28 -5.08 -15.21
CA ASN A 28 2.74 -3.70 -15.43
C ASN A 28 4.26 -3.53 -15.23
N LEU A 29 4.89 -4.30 -14.33
CA LEU A 29 6.33 -4.26 -14.13
C LEU A 29 7.08 -4.94 -15.30
N LEU A 30 6.58 -6.07 -15.77
CA LEU A 30 7.17 -6.84 -16.87
C LEU A 30 7.03 -6.11 -18.21
N ASP A 31 5.89 -5.47 -18.47
CA ASP A 31 5.68 -4.62 -19.66
C ASP A 31 6.73 -3.50 -19.78
N LYS A 32 7.33 -3.09 -18.66
CA LYS A 32 8.35 -2.04 -18.56
C LYS A 32 9.76 -2.58 -18.30
N GLN A 33 9.97 -3.90 -18.36
CA GLN A 33 11.23 -4.55 -17.99
C GLN A 33 12.37 -4.17 -18.95
N THR A 34 12.07 -4.10 -20.25
CA THR A 34 13.04 -3.81 -21.33
C THR A 34 13.42 -2.33 -21.43
N LEU A 35 12.62 -1.44 -20.84
CA LEU A 35 12.92 -0.01 -20.82
C LEU A 35 14.09 0.27 -19.87
N PRO A 36 14.99 1.23 -20.16
CA PRO A 36 16.14 1.50 -19.28
C PRO A 36 15.73 2.10 -17.92
N HIS A 37 14.58 2.78 -17.86
CA HIS A 37 14.04 3.46 -16.68
C HIS A 37 14.12 2.61 -15.41
N ILE A 38 14.54 3.22 -14.31
CA ILE A 38 14.61 2.59 -12.99
C ILE A 38 13.20 2.18 -12.56
N GLN A 39 13.04 0.96 -12.07
CA GLN A 39 11.77 0.54 -11.47
C GLN A 39 11.84 0.70 -9.95
N ILE A 40 11.02 1.61 -9.43
CA ILE A 40 10.94 1.90 -8.00
C ILE A 40 9.66 1.30 -7.45
N LEU A 41 9.80 0.50 -6.39
CA LEU A 41 8.70 -0.11 -5.65
C LEU A 41 8.63 0.48 -4.24
N THR A 42 7.64 1.33 -3.98
CA THR A 42 7.42 1.88 -2.63
C THR A 42 6.22 1.21 -1.97
N GLY A 43 6.02 1.40 -0.67
CA GLY A 43 4.82 0.92 0.03
C GLY A 43 5.10 0.50 1.46
N VAL A 44 4.04 0.18 2.22
CA VAL A 44 4.16 -0.18 3.64
C VAL A 44 5.07 -1.39 3.87
N ARG A 45 5.75 -1.49 5.02
CA ARG A 45 6.50 -2.71 5.37
C ARG A 45 5.58 -3.94 5.34
N ARG A 46 6.14 -5.09 4.97
CA ARG A 46 5.45 -6.40 4.90
C ARG A 46 4.39 -6.55 3.79
N CYS A 47 4.19 -5.56 2.91
CA CYS A 47 3.27 -5.70 1.76
C CYS A 47 3.80 -6.57 0.60
N GLY A 48 5.04 -7.09 0.70
CA GLY A 48 5.60 -8.02 -0.28
C GLY A 48 6.54 -7.41 -1.33
N LYS A 49 7.10 -6.22 -1.13
CA LYS A 49 8.09 -5.59 -2.04
C LYS A 49 9.28 -6.52 -2.35
N SER A 50 9.95 -7.05 -1.32
CA SER A 50 11.07 -7.98 -1.51
C SER A 50 10.64 -9.31 -2.12
N SER A 51 9.37 -9.70 -2.00
CA SER A 51 8.82 -10.87 -2.72
C SER A 51 8.62 -10.58 -4.21
N ILE A 52 8.19 -9.37 -4.56
CA ILE A 52 8.12 -8.91 -5.97
C ILE A 52 9.51 -8.88 -6.60
N PHE A 53 10.54 -8.42 -5.87
CA PHE A 53 11.93 -8.52 -6.33
C PHE A 53 12.30 -9.96 -6.71
N LYS A 54 11.92 -10.94 -5.88
CA LYS A 54 12.16 -12.35 -6.17
C LYS A 54 11.38 -12.86 -7.38
N LEU A 55 10.14 -12.41 -7.57
CA LEU A 55 9.35 -12.73 -8.77
C LEU A 55 10.02 -12.17 -10.04
N LEU A 56 10.47 -10.91 -10.00
CA LEU A 56 11.20 -10.29 -11.11
C LEU A 56 12.52 -11.00 -11.41
N MET A 57 13.27 -11.40 -10.38
CA MET A 57 14.49 -12.19 -10.57
C MET A 57 14.19 -13.56 -11.17
N ASN A 58 13.14 -14.26 -10.71
CA ASN A 58 12.73 -15.53 -11.32
C ASN A 58 12.39 -15.36 -12.80
N ASP A 59 11.67 -14.30 -13.17
CA ASP A 59 11.33 -14.00 -14.56
C ASP A 59 12.57 -13.76 -15.44
N LEU A 60 13.56 -13.01 -14.93
CA LEU A 60 14.85 -12.82 -15.61
C LEU A 60 15.58 -14.16 -15.82
N LEU A 61 15.60 -15.03 -14.80
CA LEU A 61 16.24 -16.34 -14.88
C LEU A 61 15.55 -17.25 -15.92
N VAL A 62 14.21 -17.25 -15.96
CA VAL A 62 13.43 -17.99 -16.96
C VAL A 62 13.70 -17.47 -18.37
N SER A 63 13.92 -16.17 -18.50
CA SER A 63 14.29 -15.51 -19.76
C SER A 63 15.74 -15.77 -20.21
N GLY A 64 16.50 -16.59 -19.47
CA GLY A 64 17.86 -16.98 -19.82
C GLY A 64 18.96 -16.03 -19.34
N VAL A 65 18.64 -15.06 -18.48
CA VAL A 65 19.66 -14.18 -17.87
C VAL A 65 20.57 -15.00 -16.96
N ASN A 66 21.89 -14.77 -17.07
CA ASN A 66 22.86 -15.42 -16.19
C ASN A 66 22.58 -15.05 -14.72
N ALA A 67 22.35 -16.05 -13.88
CA ALA A 67 22.05 -15.84 -12.46
C ALA A 67 23.13 -15.00 -11.74
N LYS A 68 24.40 -15.16 -12.13
CA LYS A 68 25.54 -14.44 -11.55
C LYS A 68 25.63 -12.97 -11.95
N SER A 69 24.95 -12.54 -13.02
CA SER A 69 24.86 -11.12 -13.40
C SER A 69 23.71 -10.38 -12.71
N ILE A 70 22.92 -11.06 -11.86
CA ILE A 70 21.85 -10.47 -11.07
C ILE A 70 22.37 -10.26 -9.64
N LEU A 71 22.41 -9.02 -9.19
CA LEU A 71 22.84 -8.66 -7.84
C LEU A 71 21.67 -8.04 -7.06
N ASN A 72 21.28 -8.72 -5.98
CA ASN A 72 20.32 -8.24 -4.99
C ASN A 72 21.04 -7.89 -3.68
N ILE A 73 20.75 -6.70 -3.17
CA ILE A 73 21.31 -6.18 -1.92
C ILE A 73 20.16 -5.64 -1.07
N ASN A 74 19.99 -6.21 0.12
CA ASN A 74 19.12 -5.64 1.15
C ASN A 74 19.95 -4.78 2.11
N LEU A 75 19.75 -3.47 2.03
CA LEU A 75 20.52 -2.44 2.74
C LEU A 75 20.09 -2.23 4.20
N ASP A 76 18.97 -2.83 4.65
CA ASP A 76 18.58 -2.89 6.08
C ASP A 76 19.41 -3.94 6.85
N ALA A 77 20.19 -4.79 6.15
CA ALA A 77 21.01 -5.80 6.81
C ALA A 77 22.17 -5.16 7.62
N PRO A 78 22.44 -5.59 8.87
CA PRO A 78 23.41 -4.92 9.75
C PRO A 78 24.83 -4.77 9.19
N VAL A 79 25.26 -5.68 8.31
CA VAL A 79 26.59 -5.61 7.66
C VAL A 79 26.76 -4.36 6.79
N PHE A 80 25.67 -3.74 6.37
CA PHE A 80 25.65 -2.57 5.50
C PHE A 80 25.45 -1.25 6.26
N ILE A 81 25.29 -1.26 7.59
CA ILE A 81 25.24 -0.04 8.41
C ILE A 81 26.42 0.91 8.12
N PRO A 82 27.68 0.44 7.96
CA PRO A 82 28.79 1.32 7.60
C PRO A 82 28.67 2.00 6.22
N LEU A 83 27.75 1.56 5.36
CA LEU A 83 27.48 2.18 4.05
C LEU A 83 26.45 3.30 4.15
N TRP A 84 25.68 3.37 5.25
CA TRP A 84 24.53 4.28 5.35
C TRP A 84 24.92 5.75 5.27
N ASP A 85 26.14 6.11 5.67
CA ASP A 85 26.65 7.48 5.60
C ASP A 85 27.49 7.79 4.35
N ASP A 86 27.86 6.77 3.56
CA ASP A 86 28.78 6.92 2.42
C ASP A 86 28.39 6.02 1.24
N VAL A 87 27.67 6.63 0.29
CA VAL A 87 27.18 5.96 -0.92
C VAL A 87 28.30 5.45 -1.84
N GLN A 88 29.52 6.00 -1.76
CA GLN A 88 30.62 5.55 -2.63
C GLN A 88 31.00 4.10 -2.34
N ARG A 89 30.79 3.65 -1.11
CA ARG A 89 31.04 2.26 -0.71
C ARG A 89 30.10 1.27 -1.38
N LEU A 90 28.96 1.71 -1.93
CA LEU A 90 28.07 0.83 -2.70
C LEU A 90 28.74 0.33 -4.00
N ARG A 91 29.63 1.14 -4.60
CA ARG A 91 30.47 0.69 -5.73
C ARG A 91 31.36 -0.49 -5.33
N GLN A 92 31.98 -0.40 -4.16
CA GLN A 92 32.83 -1.48 -3.64
C GLN A 92 32.04 -2.77 -3.40
N VAL A 93 30.79 -2.67 -2.93
CA VAL A 93 29.91 -3.85 -2.79
C VAL A 93 29.66 -4.52 -4.14
N ILE A 94 29.41 -3.73 -5.18
CA ILE A 94 29.19 -4.24 -6.55
C ILE A 94 30.47 -4.88 -7.09
N GLU A 95 31.61 -4.21 -6.97
CA GLU A 95 32.91 -4.74 -7.38
C GLU A 95 33.25 -6.06 -6.68
N ASN A 96 33.00 -6.14 -5.36
CA ASN A 96 33.18 -7.38 -4.60
C ASN A 96 32.25 -8.50 -5.11
N ALA A 97 31.00 -8.19 -5.45
CA ALA A 97 30.08 -9.18 -6.03
C ALA A 97 30.56 -9.67 -7.41
N GLU A 98 31.09 -8.79 -8.24
CA GLU A 98 31.66 -9.14 -9.54
C GLU A 98 32.91 -10.02 -9.41
N GLN A 99 33.79 -9.70 -8.45
CA GLN A 99 34.96 -10.52 -8.14
C GLN A 99 34.58 -11.91 -7.62
N LEU A 100 33.61 -11.98 -6.70
CA LEU A 100 33.12 -13.25 -6.14
C LEU A 100 32.51 -14.17 -7.20
N THR A 101 31.76 -13.59 -8.14
CA THR A 101 31.05 -14.37 -9.16
C THR A 101 31.86 -14.59 -10.44
N GLY A 102 32.92 -13.80 -10.65
CA GLY A 102 33.65 -13.71 -11.91
C GLY A 102 32.81 -13.16 -13.07
N THR A 103 31.68 -12.50 -12.78
CA THR A 103 30.69 -12.06 -13.78
C THR A 103 30.33 -10.59 -13.52
N LYS A 104 30.26 -9.77 -14.58
CA LYS A 104 29.78 -8.39 -14.48
C LYS A 104 28.31 -8.34 -14.12
N VAL A 105 27.94 -7.42 -13.22
CA VAL A 105 26.54 -7.22 -12.83
C VAL A 105 25.81 -6.49 -13.95
N GLN A 106 24.66 -7.01 -14.36
CA GLN A 106 23.80 -6.42 -15.39
C GLN A 106 22.45 -5.96 -14.83
N TYR A 107 21.96 -6.62 -13.78
CA TYR A 107 20.69 -6.30 -13.13
C TYR A 107 20.93 -6.04 -11.66
N LEU A 108 20.59 -4.82 -11.21
CA LEU A 108 20.84 -4.37 -9.84
C LEU A 108 19.52 -4.20 -9.10
N PHE A 109 19.36 -4.92 -7.98
CA PHE A 109 18.23 -4.85 -7.07
C PHE A 109 18.71 -4.28 -5.72
N LEU A 110 18.19 -3.10 -5.35
CA LEU A 110 18.51 -2.41 -4.10
C LEU A 110 17.26 -2.35 -3.22
N ASP A 111 17.20 -3.21 -2.22
CA ASP A 111 16.08 -3.28 -1.26
C ASP A 111 16.37 -2.34 -0.07
N GLU A 112 15.37 -1.55 0.33
CA GLU A 112 15.43 -0.56 1.41
C GLU A 112 16.51 0.52 1.20
N ILE A 113 16.60 1.08 -0.02
CA ILE A 113 17.65 2.05 -0.39
C ILE A 113 17.66 3.32 0.47
N GLN A 114 16.52 3.68 1.06
CA GLN A 114 16.37 4.88 1.88
C GLN A 114 17.20 4.85 3.17
N GLN A 115 17.79 3.71 3.54
CA GLN A 115 18.76 3.63 4.63
C GLN A 115 20.09 4.33 4.27
N VAL A 116 20.43 4.43 2.98
CA VAL A 116 21.70 5.01 2.52
C VAL A 116 21.51 6.48 2.20
N LYS A 117 22.29 7.36 2.83
CA LYS A 117 22.26 8.80 2.55
C LYS A 117 22.80 9.09 1.15
N ASN A 118 22.19 10.06 0.46
CA ASN A 118 22.58 10.52 -0.88
C ASN A 118 22.61 9.41 -1.93
N TRP A 119 21.81 8.35 -1.75
CA TRP A 119 21.73 7.21 -2.67
C TRP A 119 21.31 7.62 -4.10
N GLU A 120 20.60 8.73 -4.23
CA GLU A 120 20.05 9.24 -5.48
C GLU A 120 21.13 9.70 -6.43
N VAL A 121 22.20 10.31 -5.90
CA VAL A 121 23.38 10.73 -6.69
C VAL A 121 24.02 9.51 -7.35
N PHE A 122 24.16 8.43 -6.58
CA PHE A 122 24.71 7.18 -7.07
C PHE A 122 23.81 6.56 -8.13
N VAL A 123 22.51 6.39 -7.84
CA VAL A 123 21.53 5.80 -8.76
C VAL A 123 21.43 6.59 -10.06
N LYS A 124 21.39 7.92 -9.98
CA LYS A 124 21.42 8.79 -11.15
C LYS A 124 22.69 8.57 -11.98
N THR A 125 23.85 8.52 -11.33
CA THR A 125 25.12 8.32 -12.02
C THR A 125 25.14 7.00 -12.77
N ILE A 126 24.80 5.88 -12.12
CA ILE A 126 24.82 4.55 -12.76
C ILE A 126 23.77 4.40 -13.87
N TYR A 127 22.66 5.15 -13.77
CA TYR A 127 21.65 5.22 -14.82
C TYR A 127 22.17 6.00 -16.04
N ASP A 128 22.71 7.20 -15.81
CA ASP A 128 23.23 8.07 -16.88
C ASP A 128 24.44 7.43 -17.60
N THR A 129 25.26 6.65 -16.88
CA THR A 129 26.38 5.89 -17.46
C THR A 129 25.98 4.55 -18.06
N GLN A 130 24.70 4.16 -18.02
CA GLN A 130 24.18 2.89 -18.53
C GLN A 130 24.98 1.68 -18.03
N THR A 131 25.41 1.71 -16.76
CA THR A 131 26.25 0.67 -16.17
C THR A 131 25.54 -0.67 -16.04
N PHE A 132 24.21 -0.63 -15.92
CA PHE A 132 23.34 -1.80 -15.76
C PHE A 132 22.27 -1.79 -16.85
N ASN A 133 21.84 -2.96 -17.28
CA ASN A 133 20.70 -3.10 -18.18
C ASN A 133 19.41 -2.62 -17.50
N LYS A 134 19.29 -2.86 -16.18
CA LYS A 134 18.12 -2.46 -15.40
C LYS A 134 18.44 -2.31 -13.92
N ILE A 135 17.81 -1.32 -13.30
CA ILE A 135 17.92 -1.04 -11.87
C ILE A 135 16.52 -1.13 -11.25
N TYR A 136 16.43 -1.87 -10.16
CA TYR A 136 15.25 -2.03 -9.33
C TYR A 136 15.54 -1.52 -7.93
N ILE A 137 14.61 -0.76 -7.37
CA ILE A 137 14.76 -0.13 -6.06
C ILE A 137 13.50 -0.36 -5.24
N THR A 138 13.63 -0.63 -3.95
CA THR A 138 12.49 -0.54 -3.02
C THR A 138 12.69 0.53 -1.94
N GLY A 139 11.58 0.95 -1.34
CA GLY A 139 11.58 1.63 -0.05
C GLY A 139 10.26 1.55 0.71
N SER A 140 10.31 1.66 2.04
CA SER A 140 9.13 1.59 2.92
C SER A 140 8.40 2.93 3.10
N ASN A 141 8.94 4.03 2.59
CA ASN A 141 8.44 5.38 2.83
C ASN A 141 8.25 6.15 1.51
N SER A 142 7.13 6.85 1.37
CA SER A 142 6.77 7.60 0.16
C SER A 142 7.70 8.78 -0.09
N ASN A 143 8.36 9.29 0.96
CA ASN A 143 9.33 10.37 0.87
C ASN A 143 10.49 10.05 -0.06
N LEU A 144 10.76 8.76 -0.34
CA LEU A 144 11.69 8.33 -1.38
C LEU A 144 11.42 9.01 -2.73
N LEU A 145 10.16 9.36 -3.00
CA LEU A 145 9.71 9.94 -4.28
C LEU A 145 9.13 11.36 -4.15
N GLN A 146 8.83 11.87 -2.97
CA GLN A 146 8.06 13.12 -2.82
C GLN A 146 8.91 14.40 -2.69
N ASN A 147 10.22 14.30 -2.39
CA ASN A 147 11.07 15.47 -2.16
C ASN A 147 11.95 15.82 -3.38
N ARG A 148 13.05 16.59 -3.15
CA ARG A 148 14.15 16.89 -4.08
C ARG A 148 14.65 15.67 -4.90
N PHE A 149 14.35 14.47 -4.42
CA PHE A 149 14.61 13.18 -5.07
C PHE A 149 13.87 13.01 -6.39
N SER A 150 12.61 13.46 -6.48
CA SER A 150 11.83 13.45 -7.73
C SER A 150 12.46 14.32 -8.81
N SER A 151 13.05 15.46 -8.46
CA SER A 151 13.67 16.36 -9.43
C SER A 151 15.01 15.81 -9.93
N MET A 152 15.78 15.11 -9.08
CA MET A 152 17.05 14.49 -9.50
C MET A 152 16.87 13.29 -10.43
N LEU A 153 15.85 12.48 -10.18
CA LEU A 153 15.53 11.30 -10.98
C LEU A 153 14.40 11.57 -12.00
N SER A 154 13.97 12.82 -12.17
CA SER A 154 12.82 13.17 -13.01
C SER A 154 12.96 12.60 -14.42
N GLY A 155 11.92 11.89 -14.87
CA GLY A 155 11.87 11.21 -16.17
C GLY A 155 12.74 9.94 -16.28
N ARG A 156 13.46 9.52 -15.24
CA ARG A 156 14.37 8.35 -15.25
C ARG A 156 13.81 7.12 -14.55
N TYR A 157 12.59 7.18 -14.01
CA TYR A 157 12.01 6.07 -13.25
C TYR A 157 10.51 5.87 -13.52
N PHE A 158 10.07 4.63 -13.26
CA PHE A 158 8.67 4.28 -13.03
C PHE A 158 8.48 3.95 -11.56
N ALA A 159 7.62 4.71 -10.88
CA ALA A 159 7.23 4.45 -9.50
C ALA A 159 5.98 3.56 -9.47
N ASN A 160 6.00 2.58 -8.58
CA ASN A 160 4.90 1.66 -8.37
C ASN A 160 4.69 1.49 -6.86
N GLU A 161 3.51 1.86 -6.38
CA GLU A 161 3.14 1.68 -4.98
C GLU A 161 2.63 0.26 -4.76
N ILE A 162 3.33 -0.51 -3.93
CA ILE A 162 2.97 -1.85 -3.52
C ILE A 162 2.12 -1.79 -2.26
N ARG A 163 0.90 -2.30 -2.37
CA ARG A 163 -0.05 -2.40 -1.27
C ARG A 163 -0.12 -3.86 -0.77
N PRO A 164 -0.72 -4.12 0.40
CA PRO A 164 -1.22 -5.45 0.75
C PRO A 164 -2.07 -6.06 -0.38
N PHE A 165 -2.46 -7.33 -0.26
CA PHE A 165 -3.23 -7.95 -1.34
C PHE A 165 -4.53 -7.17 -1.61
N SER A 166 -4.80 -6.92 -2.88
CA SER A 166 -6.14 -6.56 -3.31
C SER A 166 -7.13 -7.68 -2.99
N ILE A 167 -8.42 -7.35 -3.03
CA ILE A 167 -9.47 -8.37 -2.91
C ILE A 167 -9.33 -9.39 -4.04
N THR A 168 -9.03 -8.93 -5.25
CA THR A 168 -8.78 -9.81 -6.40
C THR A 168 -7.60 -10.75 -6.16
N GLU A 169 -6.46 -10.25 -5.66
CA GLU A 169 -5.30 -11.09 -5.32
C GLU A 169 -5.64 -12.10 -4.21
N SER A 170 -6.42 -11.68 -3.22
CA SER A 170 -6.85 -12.54 -2.12
C SER A 170 -7.77 -13.65 -2.62
N LEU A 171 -8.75 -13.35 -3.46
CA LEU A 171 -9.69 -14.32 -4.04
C LEU A 171 -8.98 -15.32 -4.96
N ALA A 172 -7.95 -14.90 -5.69
CA ALA A 172 -7.13 -15.79 -6.50
C ALA A 172 -6.48 -16.91 -5.67
N THR A 173 -6.17 -16.67 -4.39
CA THR A 173 -5.60 -17.70 -3.48
C THR A 173 -6.54 -18.88 -3.20
N ILE A 174 -7.85 -18.69 -3.42
CA ILE A 174 -8.86 -19.75 -3.31
C ILE A 174 -9.42 -20.18 -4.67
N GLY A 175 -8.74 -19.80 -5.76
CA GLY A 175 -9.10 -20.18 -7.13
C GLY A 175 -10.22 -19.34 -7.76
N VAL A 176 -10.58 -18.20 -7.16
CA VAL A 176 -11.64 -17.32 -7.67
C VAL A 176 -11.02 -16.17 -8.46
N ASN A 177 -11.13 -16.20 -9.79
CA ASN A 177 -10.53 -15.21 -10.69
C ASN A 177 -11.56 -14.41 -11.49
N SER A 178 -12.83 -14.79 -11.41
CA SER A 178 -13.94 -14.14 -12.10
C SER A 178 -15.21 -14.16 -11.24
N PRO A 179 -16.19 -13.28 -11.52
CA PRO A 179 -17.49 -13.32 -10.84
C PRO A 179 -18.14 -14.71 -10.93
N PHE A 180 -17.99 -15.40 -12.06
CA PHE A 180 -18.51 -16.75 -12.26
C PHE A 180 -17.93 -17.75 -11.25
N ASP A 181 -16.61 -17.78 -11.08
CA ASP A 181 -15.96 -18.63 -10.08
C ASP A 181 -16.46 -18.30 -8.68
N GLY A 182 -16.65 -17.00 -8.40
CA GLY A 182 -17.14 -16.52 -7.11
C GLY A 182 -18.56 -17.00 -6.81
N TYR A 183 -19.46 -16.98 -7.79
CA TYR A 183 -20.81 -17.54 -7.66
C TYR A 183 -20.81 -19.05 -7.41
N GLN A 184 -19.83 -19.79 -7.95
CA GLN A 184 -19.68 -21.22 -7.69
C GLN A 184 -19.11 -21.51 -6.28
N ALA A 185 -18.46 -20.52 -5.65
CA ALA A 185 -17.74 -20.65 -4.38
C ALA A 185 -18.17 -19.62 -3.32
N ILE A 186 -19.45 -19.19 -3.32
CA ILE A 186 -19.96 -18.15 -2.41
C ILE A 186 -19.55 -18.39 -0.94
N PRO A 187 -19.71 -19.59 -0.35
CA PRO A 187 -19.32 -19.80 1.05
C PRO A 187 -17.83 -19.54 1.32
N GLN A 188 -16.95 -19.90 0.38
CA GLN A 188 -15.51 -19.67 0.47
C GLN A 188 -15.19 -18.18 0.30
N VAL A 189 -15.83 -17.51 -0.66
CA VAL A 189 -15.70 -16.09 -0.94
C VAL A 189 -16.12 -15.25 0.26
N LEU A 190 -17.28 -15.51 0.85
CA LEU A 190 -17.80 -14.78 2.00
C LEU A 190 -16.95 -15.03 3.26
N ARG A 191 -16.48 -16.26 3.47
CA ARG A 191 -15.55 -16.57 4.56
C ARG A 191 -14.24 -15.80 4.42
N LEU A 192 -13.66 -15.77 3.22
CA LEU A 192 -12.44 -15.00 2.97
C LEU A 192 -12.69 -13.49 3.10
N THR A 193 -13.82 -12.99 2.62
CA THR A 193 -14.23 -11.58 2.77
C THR A 193 -14.34 -11.20 4.25
N SER A 194 -15.00 -12.01 5.07
CA SER A 194 -15.03 -11.79 6.53
C SER A 194 -13.64 -11.84 7.16
N ALA A 195 -12.77 -12.74 6.69
CA ALA A 195 -11.39 -12.82 7.16
C ALA A 195 -10.59 -11.56 6.79
N MET A 196 -10.78 -10.98 5.60
CA MET A 196 -10.15 -9.72 5.19
C MET A 196 -10.68 -8.54 5.99
N ILE A 197 -11.99 -8.49 6.24
CA ILE A 197 -12.61 -7.45 7.08
C ILE A 197 -12.02 -7.49 8.49
N LYS A 198 -11.83 -8.68 9.07
CA LYS A 198 -11.35 -8.85 10.44
C LYS A 198 -9.82 -8.74 10.58
N ASN A 199 -9.09 -9.49 9.77
CA ASN A 199 -7.64 -9.71 9.92
C ASN A 199 -6.81 -9.00 8.85
N GLY A 200 -7.45 -8.35 7.87
CA GLY A 200 -6.75 -7.67 6.79
C GLY A 200 -6.26 -8.59 5.67
N THR A 201 -5.40 -8.02 4.83
CA THR A 201 -5.01 -8.49 3.50
C THR A 201 -3.49 -8.56 3.32
N PHE A 202 -2.71 -8.39 4.40
CA PHE A 202 -1.27 -8.62 4.33
C PHE A 202 -0.97 -10.03 3.79
N PRO A 203 0.00 -10.18 2.86
CA PRO A 203 0.22 -11.48 2.19
C PRO A 203 0.42 -12.65 3.16
N GLU A 204 1.20 -12.46 4.23
CA GLU A 204 1.46 -13.51 5.22
C GLU A 204 0.19 -13.90 6.01
N ILE A 205 -0.74 -12.96 6.20
CA ILE A 205 -2.03 -13.19 6.89
C ILE A 205 -3.00 -13.99 6.02
N ILE A 206 -3.00 -13.75 4.71
CA ILE A 206 -3.85 -14.46 3.75
C ILE A 206 -3.30 -15.85 3.43
N LEU A 207 -2.00 -15.95 3.16
CA LEU A 207 -1.39 -17.17 2.62
C LEU A 207 -1.16 -18.25 3.67
N ARG A 208 -0.94 -17.88 4.94
CA ARG A 208 -0.61 -18.85 5.99
C ARG A 208 -1.83 -19.21 6.84
N LYS A 209 -1.97 -20.51 7.11
CA LYS A 209 -2.94 -21.02 8.08
C LYS A 209 -2.43 -20.71 9.49
N MET A 210 -3.04 -19.72 10.13
CA MET A 210 -2.72 -19.26 11.48
C MET A 210 -4.01 -19.02 12.25
N GLU A 211 -3.97 -19.27 13.56
CA GLU A 211 -5.05 -18.88 14.46
C GLU A 211 -5.14 -17.36 14.60
N ASP A 212 -6.32 -16.86 14.97
CA ASP A 212 -6.56 -15.41 15.07
C ASP A 212 -5.67 -14.73 16.11
N HIS A 213 -5.33 -15.41 17.22
CA HIS A 213 -4.44 -14.85 18.24
C HIS A 213 -3.02 -14.61 17.67
N THR A 214 -2.48 -15.58 16.92
CA THR A 214 -1.17 -15.48 16.27
C THR A 214 -1.17 -14.40 15.18
N LYS A 215 -2.27 -14.29 14.41
CA LYS A 215 -2.44 -13.21 13.43
C LYS A 215 -2.39 -11.84 14.12
N ALA A 216 -3.10 -11.67 15.23
CA ALA A 216 -3.11 -10.43 15.98
C ALA A 216 -1.72 -10.06 16.52
N GLU A 217 -0.96 -11.02 17.05
CA GLU A 217 0.42 -10.80 17.50
C GLU A 217 1.34 -10.35 16.36
N LEU A 218 1.25 -11.02 15.21
CA LEU A 218 2.02 -10.67 14.02
C LEU A 218 1.69 -9.25 13.53
N LEU A 219 0.41 -8.90 13.47
CA LEU A 219 -0.08 -7.59 13.05
C LEU A 219 0.32 -6.47 14.03
N ARG A 220 0.37 -6.74 15.35
CA ARG A 220 0.94 -5.81 16.33
C ARG A 220 2.43 -5.58 16.10
N SER A 221 3.18 -6.65 15.83
CA SER A 221 4.61 -6.54 15.50
C SER A 221 4.84 -5.72 14.23
N TYR A 222 3.99 -5.90 13.21
CA TYR A 222 4.04 -5.10 11.99
C TYR A 222 3.79 -3.63 12.27
N PHE A 223 2.70 -3.32 12.98
CA PHE A 223 2.34 -1.96 13.36
C PHE A 223 3.48 -1.28 14.13
N GLU A 224 4.01 -1.95 15.16
CA GLU A 224 5.10 -1.42 15.99
C GLU A 224 6.34 -1.14 15.15
N SER A 225 6.73 -2.07 14.26
CA SER A 225 7.88 -1.84 13.37
C SER A 225 7.67 -0.69 12.41
N ILE A 226 6.46 -0.49 11.86
CA ILE A 226 6.16 0.60 10.91
C ILE A 226 6.21 1.93 11.66
N VAL A 227 5.47 2.04 12.77
CA VAL A 227 5.39 3.26 13.59
C VAL A 227 6.76 3.66 14.11
N GLN A 228 7.53 2.70 14.64
CA GLN A 228 8.85 3.00 15.19
C GLN A 228 9.86 3.36 14.11
N LYS A 229 10.03 2.52 13.08
CA LYS A 229 11.08 2.73 12.07
C LYS A 229 10.72 3.81 11.04
N ASP A 230 9.53 3.74 10.46
CA ASP A 230 9.15 4.55 9.30
C ASP A 230 8.49 5.88 9.69
N CYS A 231 8.02 6.03 10.93
CA CYS A 231 7.51 7.29 11.44
C CYS A 231 8.44 7.93 12.49
N ILE A 232 8.65 7.29 13.64
CA ILE A 232 9.33 7.92 14.79
C ILE A 232 10.82 8.15 14.50
N ILE A 233 11.56 7.10 14.16
CA ILE A 233 13.00 7.17 13.91
C ILE A 233 13.26 8.00 12.65
N TYR A 234 12.58 7.68 11.54
CA TYR A 234 12.78 8.36 10.26
C TYR A 234 12.56 9.89 10.36
N ASN A 235 11.53 10.34 11.07
CA ASN A 235 11.22 11.77 11.21
C ASN A 235 11.80 12.41 12.48
N SER A 236 12.61 11.67 13.26
CA SER A 236 13.19 12.14 14.53
C SER A 236 12.15 12.76 15.49
N ILE A 237 11.01 12.07 15.67
CA ILE A 237 9.90 12.57 16.47
C ILE A 237 10.32 12.66 17.95
N ARG A 238 10.22 13.88 18.52
CA ARG A 238 10.64 14.18 19.90
C ARG A 238 9.70 13.67 20.99
N GLU A 239 8.41 13.53 20.67
CA GLU A 239 7.34 13.13 21.59
C GLU A 239 6.68 11.81 21.13
N PRO A 240 7.37 10.66 21.19
CA PRO A 240 6.82 9.38 20.71
C PRO A 240 5.48 9.02 21.34
N HIS A 241 5.30 9.28 22.63
CA HIS A 241 4.08 8.92 23.35
C HIS A 241 2.85 9.69 22.83
N LEU A 242 2.99 10.99 22.53
CA LEU A 242 1.93 11.76 21.90
C LEU A 242 1.64 11.25 20.47
N PHE A 243 2.68 10.87 19.73
CA PHE A 243 2.53 10.26 18.41
C PHE A 243 1.69 8.98 18.49
N TYR A 244 2.06 8.01 19.35
CA TYR A 244 1.29 6.78 19.55
C TYR A 244 -0.17 7.04 19.95
N LYS A 245 -0.43 8.01 20.84
CA LYS A 245 -1.81 8.42 21.18
C LYS A 245 -2.57 8.92 19.95
N SER A 246 -1.91 9.70 19.10
CA SER A 246 -2.49 10.22 17.86
C SER A 246 -2.79 9.09 16.87
N VAL A 247 -1.87 8.13 16.69
CA VAL A 247 -2.11 6.96 15.81
C VAL A 247 -3.27 6.12 16.33
N ASN A 248 -3.30 5.82 17.63
CA ASN A 248 -4.38 5.03 18.23
C ASN A 248 -5.74 5.73 18.11
N TYR A 249 -5.80 7.05 18.30
CA TYR A 249 -7.02 7.82 18.09
C TYR A 249 -7.52 7.70 16.65
N LEU A 250 -6.62 7.88 15.67
CA LEU A 250 -6.96 7.78 14.25
C LEU A 250 -7.42 6.36 13.88
N LEU A 251 -6.74 5.31 14.34
CA LEU A 251 -7.13 3.92 14.08
C LEU A 251 -8.49 3.54 14.69
N GLN A 252 -8.84 4.11 15.84
CA GLN A 252 -10.17 3.91 16.46
C GLN A 252 -11.27 4.65 15.68
N ASN A 253 -10.92 5.76 15.03
CA ASN A 253 -11.83 6.66 14.34
C ASN A 253 -11.65 6.63 12.81
N VAL A 254 -11.17 5.52 12.25
CA VAL A 254 -11.08 5.34 10.79
C VAL A 254 -12.44 5.57 10.13
N GLY A 255 -12.45 6.32 9.02
CA GLY A 255 -13.66 6.73 8.31
C GLY A 255 -14.48 7.84 8.98
N ASN A 256 -14.22 8.16 10.26
CA ASN A 256 -14.89 9.28 10.93
C ASN A 256 -14.29 10.61 10.49
N ARG A 257 -15.15 11.63 10.48
CA ARG A 257 -14.75 13.02 10.21
C ARG A 257 -14.05 13.64 11.41
N PHE A 258 -12.99 14.40 11.16
CA PHE A 258 -12.32 15.21 12.17
C PHE A 258 -11.66 16.46 11.56
N SER A 259 -11.34 17.44 12.40
CA SER A 259 -10.45 18.55 12.05
C SER A 259 -9.16 18.49 12.87
N LEU A 260 -8.05 18.99 12.32
CA LEU A 260 -6.75 19.01 13.02
C LEU A 260 -6.81 19.79 14.33
N GLN A 261 -7.62 20.86 14.36
CA GLN A 261 -7.82 21.68 15.55
C GLN A 261 -8.51 20.88 16.67
N GLN A 262 -9.59 20.15 16.35
CA GLN A 262 -10.29 19.31 17.32
C GLN A 262 -9.39 18.17 17.81
N LEU A 263 -8.69 17.49 16.88
CA LEU A 263 -7.74 16.44 17.21
C LEU A 263 -6.64 16.93 18.16
N GLY A 264 -6.03 18.09 17.84
CA GLY A 264 -5.01 18.70 18.68
C GLY A 264 -5.53 19.01 20.07
N LYS A 265 -6.71 19.64 20.18
CA LYS A 265 -7.34 19.94 21.46
C LYS A 265 -7.61 18.68 22.30
N SER A 266 -8.13 17.62 21.68
CA SER A 266 -8.43 16.34 22.36
C SER A 266 -7.18 15.61 22.87
N LEU A 267 -6.04 15.79 22.19
CA LEU A 267 -4.79 15.12 22.54
C LEU A 267 -3.79 16.01 23.30
N GLY A 268 -4.16 17.25 23.63
CA GLY A 268 -3.28 18.20 24.33
C GLY A 268 -2.12 18.70 23.46
N SER A 269 -2.37 18.88 22.16
CA SER A 269 -1.39 19.36 21.17
C SER A 269 -1.98 20.45 20.28
N ASN A 270 -1.20 20.94 19.31
CA ASN A 270 -1.63 21.96 18.36
C ASN A 270 -1.88 21.38 16.96
N GLU A 271 -2.60 22.13 16.14
CA GLU A 271 -2.97 21.77 14.76
C GLU A 271 -1.73 21.44 13.89
N ASN A 272 -0.65 22.21 13.99
CA ASN A 272 0.55 22.00 13.18
C ASN A 272 1.24 20.67 13.50
N THR A 273 1.31 20.32 14.79
CA THR A 273 1.85 19.03 15.23
C THR A 273 0.99 17.87 14.72
N MET A 274 -0.33 17.97 14.82
CA MET A 274 -1.24 16.93 14.32
C MET A 274 -1.17 16.78 12.80
N GLY A 275 -1.11 17.89 12.06
CA GLY A 275 -0.89 17.87 10.62
C GLY A 275 0.42 17.17 10.24
N SER A 276 1.50 17.45 10.98
CA SER A 276 2.79 16.79 10.77
C SER A 276 2.72 15.30 11.05
N TYR A 277 2.03 14.89 12.12
CA TYR A 277 1.87 13.48 12.47
C TYR A 277 1.05 12.70 11.45
N ILE A 278 -0.05 13.28 10.96
CA ILE A 278 -0.84 12.67 9.87
C ILE A 278 0.01 12.54 8.61
N ASN A 279 0.80 13.56 8.26
CA ASN A 279 1.73 13.48 7.13
C ASN A 279 2.76 12.35 7.32
N TYR A 280 3.31 12.16 8.53
CA TYR A 280 4.24 11.05 8.80
C TYR A 280 3.59 9.67 8.65
N LEU A 281 2.31 9.52 9.02
CA LEU A 281 1.55 8.30 8.81
C LEU A 281 1.21 8.05 7.33
N CYS A 282 0.85 9.11 6.61
CA CYS A 282 0.63 9.00 5.16
C CYS A 282 1.92 8.63 4.44
N ASN A 283 3.05 9.22 4.87
CA ASN A 283 4.35 8.96 4.26
C ASN A 283 4.88 7.55 4.55
N SER A 284 4.51 6.93 5.66
CA SER A 284 4.81 5.52 5.94
C SER A 284 3.82 4.54 5.29
N TYR A 285 2.87 5.04 4.49
CA TYR A 285 1.79 4.29 3.87
C TYR A 285 0.82 3.62 4.85
N ILE A 286 0.91 3.87 6.16
CA ILE A 286 0.02 3.20 7.13
C ILE A 286 -1.40 3.76 7.10
N CYS A 287 -1.53 5.04 6.73
CA CYS A 287 -2.81 5.72 6.60
C CYS A 287 -2.90 6.50 5.29
N SER A 288 -4.11 6.89 4.93
CA SER A 288 -4.41 7.88 3.89
C SER A 288 -5.37 8.93 4.45
N ASP A 289 -5.05 10.19 4.22
CA ASP A 289 -5.88 11.35 4.56
C ASP A 289 -6.68 11.77 3.32
N ILE A 290 -8.00 11.66 3.36
CA ILE A 290 -8.88 12.21 2.32
C ILE A 290 -9.64 13.42 2.86
N ARG A 291 -9.95 14.36 1.97
CA ARG A 291 -10.66 15.60 2.30
C ARG A 291 -12.08 15.56 1.78
N ASN A 292 -12.96 16.36 2.41
CA ASN A 292 -14.26 16.58 1.82
C ASN A 292 -14.11 17.26 0.46
N PHE A 293 -14.96 16.89 -0.48
CA PHE A 293 -15.00 17.48 -1.80
C PHE A 293 -15.31 18.98 -1.67
N SER A 294 -14.60 19.80 -2.45
CA SER A 294 -14.88 21.23 -2.60
C SER A 294 -14.46 21.67 -4.00
N PHE A 295 -15.27 22.52 -4.62
CA PHE A 295 -14.94 23.19 -5.88
C PHE A 295 -13.87 24.28 -5.69
N SER A 296 -13.61 24.73 -4.45
CA SER A 296 -12.70 25.82 -4.13
C SER A 296 -11.45 25.34 -3.41
N LEU A 297 -10.29 25.59 -4.03
CA LEU A 297 -8.97 25.33 -3.42
C LEU A 297 -8.76 26.08 -2.09
N LYS A 298 -9.44 27.23 -1.88
CA LYS A 298 -9.38 27.99 -0.62
C LYS A 298 -10.19 27.35 0.50
N GLU A 299 -11.32 26.72 0.19
CA GLU A 299 -12.14 26.01 1.16
C GLU A 299 -11.53 24.65 1.55
N THR A 300 -10.73 24.05 0.66
CA THR A 300 -10.01 22.80 0.91
C THR A 300 -9.06 22.89 2.12
N LYS A 301 -8.55 24.08 2.48
CA LYS A 301 -7.68 24.25 3.66
C LYS A 301 -8.41 24.18 5.01
N ARG A 302 -9.73 24.34 5.03
CA ARG A 302 -10.58 24.21 6.22
C ARG A 302 -11.43 22.94 6.19
N SER A 303 -11.09 22.02 5.28
CA SER A 303 -11.85 20.82 5.00
C SER A 303 -11.78 19.84 6.17
N ASP A 304 -12.89 19.17 6.44
CA ASP A 304 -12.88 17.99 7.29
C ASP A 304 -11.99 16.91 6.66
N HIS A 305 -11.43 16.07 7.52
CA HIS A 305 -10.61 14.94 7.16
C HIS A 305 -11.38 13.65 7.41
N LYS A 306 -11.17 12.64 6.57
CA LYS A 306 -11.36 11.23 6.92
C LYS A 306 -10.03 10.51 6.75
N CYS A 307 -9.67 9.68 7.72
CA CYS A 307 -8.44 8.90 7.70
C CYS A 307 -8.78 7.42 7.49
N TYR A 308 -8.12 6.78 6.54
CA TYR A 308 -8.25 5.35 6.24
C TYR A 308 -6.93 4.64 6.48
N CYS A 309 -6.97 3.46 7.09
CA CYS A 309 -5.79 2.64 7.32
C CYS A 309 -5.53 1.74 6.12
N ILE A 310 -4.27 1.50 5.79
CA ILE A 310 -3.84 0.63 4.68
C ILE A 310 -4.38 -0.81 4.80
N ASP A 311 -4.69 -1.25 6.01
CA ASP A 311 -5.12 -2.62 6.27
C ASP A 311 -5.92 -2.76 7.57
N ASN A 312 -7.03 -3.49 7.49
CA ASN A 312 -7.92 -3.75 8.63
C ASN A 312 -7.25 -4.56 9.75
N GLY A 313 -6.30 -5.44 9.42
CA GLY A 313 -5.60 -6.23 10.41
C GLY A 313 -4.82 -5.36 11.38
N LEU A 314 -4.21 -4.27 10.90
CA LEU A 314 -3.52 -3.31 11.75
C LEU A 314 -4.51 -2.59 12.69
N MET A 315 -5.69 -2.22 12.20
CA MET A 315 -6.73 -1.60 13.03
C MET A 315 -7.21 -2.57 14.12
N GLN A 316 -7.54 -3.81 13.76
CA GLN A 316 -8.10 -4.81 14.67
C GLN A 316 -7.10 -5.21 15.75
N ALA A 317 -5.83 -5.36 15.39
CA ALA A 317 -4.80 -5.84 16.30
C ALA A 317 -4.38 -4.78 17.34
N ASN A 318 -4.53 -3.49 17.02
CA ASN A 318 -4.02 -2.36 17.80
C ASN A 318 -5.12 -1.48 18.43
N THR A 319 -6.41 -1.82 18.25
CA THR A 319 -7.51 -1.09 18.90
C THR A 319 -8.34 -2.01 19.79
N SER A 320 -8.63 -1.57 21.01
CA SER A 320 -9.57 -2.24 21.91
C SER A 320 -10.98 -1.77 21.58
N ARG A 321 -11.79 -2.62 20.94
CA ARG A 321 -13.19 -2.33 20.63
C ARG A 321 -14.10 -3.32 21.35
N PHE A 322 -15.14 -2.82 22.00
CA PHE A 322 -16.12 -3.63 22.72
C PHE A 322 -17.16 -4.26 21.79
N SER A 323 -17.35 -3.71 20.58
CA SER A 323 -18.17 -4.29 19.52
C SER A 323 -17.41 -4.33 18.19
N PRO A 324 -17.63 -5.36 17.35
CA PRO A 324 -17.15 -5.36 15.97
C PRO A 324 -17.94 -4.31 15.19
N ASP A 325 -17.33 -3.14 14.95
CA ASP A 325 -17.87 -2.13 14.05
C ASP A 325 -17.64 -2.57 12.60
N SER A 326 -18.33 -3.64 12.20
CA SER A 326 -18.18 -4.27 10.87
C SER A 326 -18.37 -3.28 9.74
N GLY A 327 -19.19 -2.23 9.94
CA GLY A 327 -19.38 -1.14 8.98
C GLY A 327 -18.08 -0.39 8.67
N LYS A 328 -17.36 0.11 9.69
CA LYS A 328 -16.12 0.88 9.46
C LYS A 328 -14.98 0.04 8.89
N PHE A 329 -14.85 -1.20 9.34
CA PHE A 329 -13.84 -2.10 8.77
C PHE A 329 -14.19 -2.42 7.32
N PHE A 330 -15.46 -2.60 7.00
CA PHE A 330 -15.91 -2.82 5.64
C PHE A 330 -15.67 -1.58 4.75
N GLU A 331 -16.00 -0.38 5.23
CA GLU A 331 -15.70 0.90 4.56
C GLU A 331 -14.20 1.08 4.31
N ASN A 332 -13.35 0.79 5.30
CA ASN A 332 -11.90 0.86 5.14
C ASN A 332 -11.38 -0.15 4.11
N LEU A 333 -11.93 -1.36 4.07
CA LEU A 333 -11.58 -2.36 3.04
C LEU A 333 -12.00 -1.87 1.64
N VAL A 334 -13.18 -1.27 1.51
CA VAL A 334 -13.68 -0.70 0.25
C VAL A 334 -12.78 0.46 -0.21
N TYR A 335 -12.39 1.38 0.68
CA TYR A 335 -11.44 2.45 0.36
C TYR A 335 -10.13 1.88 -0.21
N ASN A 336 -9.56 0.88 0.46
CA ASN A 336 -8.32 0.26 0.00
C ASN A 336 -8.48 -0.40 -1.39
N GLU A 337 -9.62 -1.03 -1.65
CA GLU A 337 -9.88 -1.65 -2.95
C GLU A 337 -10.17 -0.61 -4.05
N LEU A 338 -10.78 0.54 -3.74
CA LEU A 338 -10.88 1.66 -4.68
C LEU A 338 -9.48 2.08 -5.15
N VAL A 339 -8.54 2.26 -4.23
CA VAL A 339 -7.15 2.60 -4.58
C VAL A 339 -6.51 1.48 -5.41
N ASN A 340 -6.68 0.20 -5.02
CA ASN A 340 -6.13 -0.94 -5.77
C ASN A 340 -6.67 -1.03 -7.20
N LYS A 341 -7.95 -0.67 -7.42
CA LYS A 341 -8.59 -0.63 -8.74
C LYS A 341 -8.24 0.62 -9.57
N GLY A 342 -7.32 1.45 -9.07
CA GLY A 342 -6.77 2.61 -9.78
C GLY A 342 -7.63 3.87 -9.69
N TYR A 343 -8.60 3.93 -8.77
CA TYR A 343 -9.31 5.17 -8.50
C TYR A 343 -8.39 6.18 -7.80
N GLN A 344 -8.50 7.44 -8.19
CA GLN A 344 -7.67 8.56 -7.75
C GLN A 344 -8.55 9.71 -7.24
N ASN A 345 -7.94 10.73 -6.63
CA ASN A 345 -8.63 11.92 -6.14
C ASN A 345 -9.86 11.59 -5.29
N ILE A 346 -9.74 10.56 -4.45
CA ILE A 346 -10.82 10.07 -3.60
C ILE A 346 -11.12 11.11 -2.53
N SER A 347 -12.37 11.53 -2.47
CA SER A 347 -12.91 12.50 -1.52
C SER A 347 -14.25 12.00 -0.99
N PHE A 348 -14.80 12.66 0.02
CA PHE A 348 -16.16 12.40 0.50
C PHE A 348 -17.00 13.67 0.36
N ASP A 349 -18.31 13.55 0.22
CA ASP A 349 -19.21 14.71 0.20
C ASP A 349 -20.00 14.79 1.51
N ASN A 350 -20.19 16.00 2.04
CA ASN A 350 -20.97 16.26 3.25
C ASN A 350 -22.21 17.13 2.95
N GLY A 351 -22.71 17.10 1.73
CA GLY A 351 -23.90 17.83 1.32
C GLY A 351 -25.17 17.26 1.95
N LYS A 352 -26.25 17.14 1.16
CA LYS A 352 -27.55 16.69 1.68
C LYS A 352 -27.63 15.20 2.00
N GLY A 353 -26.67 14.39 1.56
CA GLY A 353 -26.72 12.93 1.62
C GLY A 353 -25.57 12.23 2.37
N GLU A 354 -24.45 12.92 2.61
CA GLU A 354 -23.13 12.32 2.93
C GLU A 354 -22.77 11.16 1.99
N CYS A 355 -22.06 11.45 0.89
CA CYS A 355 -21.53 10.41 0.01
C CYS A 355 -20.18 9.93 0.57
N ASP A 356 -20.03 8.62 0.80
CA ASP A 356 -18.81 8.08 1.38
C ASP A 356 -17.59 8.32 0.51
N PHE A 357 -17.68 8.03 -0.80
CA PHE A 357 -16.59 8.26 -1.74
C PHE A 357 -17.03 8.82 -3.09
N LEU A 358 -16.40 9.92 -3.48
CA LEU A 358 -16.30 10.41 -4.85
C LEU A 358 -14.89 10.15 -5.34
N ALA A 359 -14.76 9.36 -6.40
CA ALA A 359 -13.46 8.90 -6.87
C ALA A 359 -13.34 9.06 -8.39
N GLN A 360 -12.17 9.46 -8.87
CA GLN A 360 -11.90 9.66 -10.29
C GLN A 360 -11.22 8.45 -10.91
N LYS A 361 -11.65 8.06 -12.10
CA LYS A 361 -11.00 7.03 -12.90
C LYS A 361 -11.26 7.29 -14.38
N ASP A 362 -10.22 7.16 -15.20
CA ASP A 362 -10.29 7.35 -16.67
C ASP A 362 -10.93 8.69 -17.11
N GLY A 363 -10.78 9.74 -16.30
CA GLY A 363 -11.32 11.08 -16.55
C GLY A 363 -12.74 11.32 -16.00
N ASP A 364 -13.41 10.28 -15.50
CA ASP A 364 -14.77 10.37 -14.96
C ASP A 364 -14.81 10.32 -13.44
N ILE A 365 -15.87 10.90 -12.86
CA ILE A 365 -16.17 10.80 -11.44
C ILE A 365 -17.15 9.66 -11.21
N HIS A 366 -16.87 8.82 -10.21
CA HIS A 366 -17.70 7.72 -9.77
C HIS A 366 -18.08 7.93 -8.31
N ALA A 367 -19.36 7.71 -7.98
CA ALA A 367 -19.87 7.84 -6.63
C ALA A 367 -20.06 6.45 -6.01
N PHE A 368 -19.59 6.29 -4.77
CA PHE A 368 -19.71 5.08 -4.00
C PHE A 368 -20.32 5.39 -2.63
N GLN A 369 -21.26 4.53 -2.25
CA GLN A 369 -21.77 4.45 -0.89
C GLN A 369 -21.42 3.06 -0.35
N VAL A 370 -21.15 2.94 0.94
CA VAL A 370 -20.78 1.69 1.56
C VAL A 370 -21.73 1.34 2.69
N CYS A 371 -22.35 0.16 2.58
CA CYS A 371 -23.23 -0.33 3.61
C CYS A 371 -22.99 -1.81 3.82
N TYR A 372 -22.56 -2.21 5.02
CA TYR A 372 -22.31 -3.64 5.31
C TYR A 372 -23.55 -4.49 5.02
N GLU A 373 -24.70 -4.06 5.53
CA GLU A 373 -26.00 -4.69 5.30
C GLU A 373 -27.08 -3.60 5.09
N LEU A 374 -27.70 -3.63 3.92
CA LEU A 374 -28.81 -2.77 3.55
C LEU A 374 -30.12 -3.32 4.14
N THR A 375 -30.79 -2.51 4.93
CA THR A 375 -32.04 -2.83 5.64
C THR A 375 -33.07 -1.73 5.39
N ASP A 376 -34.36 -1.99 5.61
CA ASP A 376 -35.40 -0.96 5.43
C ASP A 376 -35.14 0.32 6.25
N ASN A 377 -34.48 0.19 7.41
CA ASN A 377 -34.17 1.30 8.30
C ASN A 377 -33.07 2.23 7.76
N ASN A 378 -32.07 1.70 7.05
CA ASN A 378 -30.96 2.50 6.52
C ASN A 378 -31.12 2.81 5.02
N ARG A 379 -31.97 2.08 4.30
CA ARG A 379 -32.16 2.17 2.84
C ARG A 379 -32.27 3.61 2.34
N THR A 380 -33.21 4.37 2.89
CA THR A 380 -33.45 5.77 2.50
C THR A 380 -32.22 6.64 2.71
N ARG A 381 -31.47 6.43 3.80
CA ARG A 381 -30.23 7.17 4.09
C ARG A 381 -29.14 6.82 3.07
N GLU A 382 -28.90 5.53 2.83
CA GLU A 382 -27.82 5.09 1.92
C GLU A 382 -28.05 5.59 0.49
N PHE A 383 -29.28 5.51 -0.03
CA PHE A 383 -29.58 6.03 -1.37
C PHE A 383 -29.53 7.56 -1.43
N ARG A 384 -29.85 8.26 -0.33
CA ARG A 384 -29.70 9.72 -0.26
C ARG A 384 -28.24 10.16 -0.37
N GLY A 385 -27.28 9.31 -0.01
CA GLY A 385 -25.83 9.52 -0.20
C GLY A 385 -25.46 9.94 -1.62
N PHE A 386 -26.16 9.42 -2.62
CA PHE A 386 -25.92 9.76 -4.04
C PHE A 386 -26.55 11.08 -4.49
N SER A 387 -27.28 11.78 -3.63
CA SER A 387 -27.89 13.08 -3.93
C SER A 387 -26.86 14.22 -3.81
N VAL A 388 -25.70 14.06 -4.46
CA VAL A 388 -24.61 15.03 -4.47
C VAL A 388 -24.93 16.14 -5.47
N PRO A 389 -25.29 17.36 -5.02
CA PRO A 389 -25.62 18.43 -5.95
C PRO A 389 -24.36 18.80 -6.76
N GLN A 390 -24.51 19.03 -8.06
CA GLN A 390 -23.47 19.60 -8.94
C GLN A 390 -22.35 18.66 -9.41
N ILE A 391 -22.40 17.36 -9.12
CA ILE A 391 -21.36 16.41 -9.59
C ILE A 391 -22.03 15.30 -10.44
N PRO A 392 -21.92 15.35 -11.78
CA PRO A 392 -22.39 14.26 -12.62
C PRO A 392 -21.46 13.05 -12.43
N ALA A 393 -21.89 12.09 -11.61
CA ALA A 393 -21.18 10.82 -11.48
C ALA A 393 -21.54 9.89 -12.65
N ARG A 394 -20.53 9.36 -13.32
CA ARG A 394 -20.70 8.38 -14.41
C ARG A 394 -21.35 7.10 -13.92
N THR A 395 -21.03 6.66 -12.70
CA THR A 395 -21.68 5.52 -12.05
C THR A 395 -21.97 5.82 -10.59
N LYS A 396 -23.07 5.26 -10.09
CA LYS A 396 -23.41 5.21 -8.68
C LYS A 396 -23.45 3.76 -8.22
N THR A 397 -22.63 3.41 -7.24
CA THR A 397 -22.53 2.04 -6.74
C THR A 397 -22.63 2.01 -5.22
N LEU A 398 -23.63 1.30 -4.69
CA LEU A 398 -23.72 0.96 -3.28
C LEU A 398 -23.04 -0.40 -3.06
N ILE A 399 -21.89 -0.40 -2.40
CA ILE A 399 -21.12 -1.62 -2.14
C ILE A 399 -21.61 -2.23 -0.83
N THR A 400 -21.97 -3.52 -0.88
CA THR A 400 -22.48 -4.28 0.28
C THR A 400 -21.70 -5.55 0.55
N TYR A 401 -21.87 -6.15 1.73
CA TYR A 401 -21.18 -7.40 2.04
C TYR A 401 -21.59 -8.54 1.10
N ASN A 402 -22.88 -8.70 0.81
CA ASN A 402 -23.41 -9.80 0.00
C ASN A 402 -24.79 -9.54 -0.66
N GLN A 403 -25.23 -8.29 -0.78
CA GLN A 403 -26.52 -7.96 -1.39
C GLN A 403 -26.35 -7.43 -2.81
N LYS A 404 -27.29 -7.78 -3.69
CA LYS A 404 -27.31 -7.37 -5.09
C LYS A 404 -28.71 -6.94 -5.50
N GLU A 405 -28.83 -5.73 -6.04
CA GLU A 405 -30.07 -5.20 -6.63
C GLU A 405 -29.74 -4.03 -7.57
N GLN A 406 -30.72 -3.64 -8.39
CA GLN A 406 -30.66 -2.42 -9.21
C GLN A 406 -31.80 -1.50 -8.76
N VAL A 407 -31.48 -0.25 -8.42
CA VAL A 407 -32.47 0.76 -8.02
C VAL A 407 -32.23 2.01 -8.84
N ASP A 408 -33.13 2.32 -9.77
CA ASP A 408 -32.95 3.41 -10.74
C ASP A 408 -31.59 3.33 -11.45
N ASP A 409 -30.74 4.36 -11.32
CA ASP A 409 -29.38 4.42 -11.87
C ASP A 409 -28.28 3.93 -10.89
N ILE A 410 -28.67 3.35 -9.75
CA ILE A 410 -27.78 2.91 -8.68
C ILE A 410 -27.63 1.39 -8.70
N ARG A 411 -26.38 0.93 -8.81
CA ARG A 411 -26.02 -0.49 -8.72
C ARG A 411 -25.73 -0.86 -7.27
N VAL A 412 -26.47 -1.80 -6.70
CA VAL A 412 -26.14 -2.39 -5.39
C VAL A 412 -25.42 -3.70 -5.64
N MET A 413 -24.20 -3.84 -5.15
CA MET A 413 -23.34 -4.98 -5.49
C MET A 413 -22.55 -5.51 -4.30
N PRO A 414 -22.35 -6.84 -4.20
CA PRO A 414 -21.42 -7.42 -3.26
C PRO A 414 -19.98 -6.93 -3.52
N LEU A 415 -19.23 -6.65 -2.46
CA LEU A 415 -17.85 -6.19 -2.54
C LEU A 415 -16.96 -7.10 -3.39
N TRP A 416 -17.06 -8.42 -3.19
CA TRP A 416 -16.25 -9.41 -3.91
C TRP A 416 -16.54 -9.41 -5.41
N GLU A 417 -17.79 -9.20 -5.80
CA GLU A 417 -18.20 -9.18 -7.20
C GLU A 417 -17.68 -7.91 -7.87
N TRP A 418 -17.89 -6.75 -7.23
CA TRP A 418 -17.38 -5.46 -7.69
C TRP A 418 -15.85 -5.45 -7.81
N ALA A 419 -15.15 -6.08 -6.87
CA ALA A 419 -13.69 -6.20 -6.92
C ALA A 419 -13.22 -6.94 -8.18
N LEU A 420 -13.94 -7.98 -8.61
CA LEU A 420 -13.63 -8.79 -9.79
C LEU A 420 -14.10 -8.18 -11.13
N GLU A 421 -14.92 -7.11 -11.12
CA GLU A 421 -15.28 -6.38 -12.34
C GLU A 421 -14.02 -5.71 -12.95
N LYS A 422 -13.89 -5.70 -14.28
CA LYS A 422 -12.74 -5.13 -14.99
C LYS A 422 -12.80 -3.62 -15.11
#